data_AF-V6I7C3-F1
#
_entry.id   AF-V6I7C3-F1
#
_cell.length_a   1.000
_cell.length_b   1.000
_cell.length_c   1.000
_cell.angle_alpha   90.00
_cell.angle_beta   90.00
_cell.angle_gamma   90.00
#
_symmetry.space_group_name_H-M   'P 1'
#
loop_
_entity.id
_entity.type
_entity.pdbx_description
1 polymer ?
#
loop_
_entity_poly.entity_id
_entity_poly.type
_entity_poly.pdbx_seq_one_letter_code
_entity_poly.pdbx_strand_id
1 'polypeptide(L)'
;MNKIFPASLNAQERIRINEVFEYISDLKPATLAIDPKFYTEKSRFHQLFGFPFSGASLEIWLRRRITDFKIGASSEFYIANYSNGIIYLNRRFFELSKLEQVVILIHEARHADGAEFQHIQCPSDFPYLSTRSPETRLEGMAACDDRKDGAYGFGAAFLFEIYSFGLFDENTMKEVLGMYNSEIVRIIKETKD
;
A
#
# COMPACT_ATOMS: atom_id res chain seq x y z
N MET A 1 5.22 -30.81 0.46
CA MET A 1 4.88 -29.41 0.82
C MET A 1 3.57 -29.44 1.59
N ASN A 2 3.59 -29.13 2.89
CA ASN A 2 2.35 -29.00 3.66
C ASN A 2 1.58 -27.78 3.11
N LYS A 3 0.40 -28.01 2.55
CA LYS A 3 -0.51 -26.92 2.19
C LYS A 3 -0.91 -26.23 3.50
N ILE A 4 -0.35 -25.05 3.76
CA ILE A 4 -0.81 -24.19 4.85
C ILE A 4 -2.16 -23.66 4.40
N PHE A 5 -3.23 -24.17 4.99
CA PHE A 5 -4.57 -23.65 4.76
C PHE A 5 -4.68 -22.26 5.41
N PRO A 6 -5.26 -21.27 4.74
CA PRO A 6 -5.48 -19.97 5.33
C PRO A 6 -6.37 -20.10 6.58
N ALA A 7 -5.89 -19.54 7.68
CA ALA A 7 -6.58 -19.56 8.97
C ALA A 7 -7.18 -18.18 9.26
N SER A 8 -8.32 -18.15 9.95
CA SER A 8 -8.83 -16.91 10.53
C SER A 8 -7.84 -16.34 11.53
N LEU A 9 -7.84 -15.01 11.69
CA LEU A 9 -7.02 -14.34 12.70
C LEU A 9 -7.29 -14.92 14.10
N ASN A 10 -6.27 -14.97 14.95
CA ASN A 10 -6.45 -15.17 16.39
C ASN A 10 -6.82 -13.85 17.09
N ALA A 11 -7.08 -13.88 18.40
CA ALA A 11 -7.50 -12.69 19.14
C ALA A 11 -6.45 -11.56 19.13
N GLN A 12 -5.17 -11.91 19.26
CA GLN A 12 -4.07 -10.93 19.24
C GLN A 12 -3.90 -10.33 17.84
N GLU A 13 -4.00 -11.13 16.78
CA GLU A 13 -3.93 -10.65 15.40
C GLU A 13 -5.09 -9.71 15.07
N ARG A 14 -6.31 -10.00 15.55
CA ARG A 14 -7.46 -9.09 15.42
C ARG A 14 -7.21 -7.74 16.10
N ILE A 15 -6.66 -7.75 17.32
CA ILE A 15 -6.30 -6.51 18.03
C ILE A 15 -5.30 -5.71 17.20
N ARG A 16 -4.26 -6.35 16.67
CA ARG A 16 -3.23 -5.67 15.86
C ARG A 16 -3.78 -5.08 14.57
N ILE A 17 -4.74 -5.74 13.92
CA ILE A 17 -5.46 -5.17 12.77
C ILE A 17 -6.30 -3.96 13.18
N ASN A 18 -7.01 -4.03 14.30
CA ASN A 18 -7.79 -2.89 14.80
C ASN A 18 -6.89 -1.69 15.10
N GLU A 19 -5.72 -1.90 15.71
CA GLU A 19 -4.73 -0.83 15.91
C GLU A 19 -4.24 -0.18 14.61
N VAL A 20 -4.21 -0.92 13.48
CA VAL A 20 -3.88 -0.32 12.16
C VAL A 20 -5.00 0.60 11.71
N PHE A 21 -6.25 0.17 11.87
CA PHE A 21 -7.40 1.02 11.55
C PHE A 21 -7.49 2.23 12.47
N GLU A 22 -7.24 2.08 13.77
CA GLU A 22 -7.16 3.20 14.71
C GLU A 22 -6.08 4.21 14.30
N TYR A 23 -4.88 3.72 13.93
CA TYR A 23 -3.83 4.57 13.36
C TYR A 23 -4.29 5.34 12.11
N ILE A 24 -5.04 4.69 11.21
CA ILE A 24 -5.63 5.36 10.04
C ILE A 24 -6.63 6.44 10.46
N SER A 25 -7.56 6.12 11.36
CA SER A 25 -8.61 7.05 11.81
C SER A 25 -8.02 8.30 12.47
N ASP A 26 -6.85 8.17 13.11
CA ASP A 26 -6.14 9.24 13.79
C ASP A 26 -5.35 10.17 12.85
N LEU A 27 -5.20 9.83 11.57
CA LEU A 27 -4.58 10.70 10.56
C LEU A 27 -5.44 11.95 10.32
N LYS A 28 -4.99 13.09 10.88
CA LYS A 28 -5.68 14.38 10.81
C LYS A 28 -4.82 15.39 10.04
N PRO A 29 -5.12 15.65 8.75
CA PRO A 29 -4.43 16.70 8.02
C PRO A 29 -4.84 18.07 8.58
N ALA A 30 -3.91 18.74 9.26
CA ALA A 30 -4.15 20.05 9.87
C ALA A 30 -3.51 21.19 9.06
N THR A 31 -2.18 21.17 8.94
CA THR A 31 -1.40 22.22 8.27
C THR A 31 -0.41 21.58 7.30
N LEU A 32 -0.27 22.16 6.11
CA LEU A 32 0.74 21.72 5.16
C LEU A 32 2.14 22.04 5.71
N ALA A 33 3.01 21.03 5.70
CA ALA A 33 4.44 21.14 6.02
C ALA A 33 5.27 21.58 4.81
N ILE A 34 4.66 21.65 3.62
CA ILE A 34 5.29 21.98 2.34
C ILE A 34 4.62 23.20 1.70
N ASP A 35 5.22 23.70 0.61
CA ASP A 35 4.66 24.80 -0.18
C ASP A 35 3.23 24.47 -0.69
N PRO A 36 2.20 25.30 -0.37
CA PRO A 36 0.81 25.03 -0.75
C PRO A 36 0.56 24.97 -2.26
N LYS A 37 1.33 25.75 -3.05
CA LYS A 37 1.22 25.72 -4.51
C LYS A 37 1.75 24.40 -5.06
N PHE A 38 2.92 23.96 -4.60
CA PHE A 38 3.47 22.65 -4.94
C PHE A 38 2.51 21.52 -4.54
N TYR A 39 1.92 21.56 -3.33
CA TYR A 39 0.92 20.59 -2.90
C TYR A 39 -0.26 20.51 -3.88
N THR A 40 -0.82 21.66 -4.25
CA THR A 40 -1.98 21.73 -5.18
C THR A 40 -1.64 21.20 -6.57
N GLU A 41 -0.43 21.44 -7.07
CA GLU A 41 0.02 20.95 -8.38
C GLU A 41 0.33 19.45 -8.40
N LYS A 42 0.78 18.89 -7.27
CA LYS A 42 1.34 17.54 -7.19
C LYS A 42 0.42 16.51 -6.55
N SER A 43 -0.45 16.90 -5.62
CA SER A 43 -1.37 15.95 -4.97
C SER A 43 -2.25 15.26 -6.01
N ARG A 44 -2.39 13.93 -5.84
CA ARG A 44 -3.27 13.07 -6.64
C ARG A 44 -4.30 12.35 -5.79
N PHE A 45 -4.29 12.54 -4.47
CA PHE A 45 -5.11 11.74 -3.55
C PHE A 45 -6.60 11.86 -3.88
N HIS A 46 -7.13 13.08 -3.96
CA HIS A 46 -8.55 13.28 -4.25
C HIS A 46 -8.96 12.70 -5.62
N GLN A 47 -8.10 12.85 -6.63
CA GLN A 47 -8.36 12.30 -7.97
C GLN A 47 -8.46 10.77 -7.96
N LEU A 48 -7.62 10.08 -7.18
CA LEU A 48 -7.55 8.62 -7.15
C LEU A 48 -8.59 8.02 -6.20
N PHE A 49 -8.70 8.56 -4.99
CA PHE A 49 -9.57 8.03 -3.94
C PHE A 49 -11.02 8.51 -4.05
N GLY A 50 -11.27 9.63 -4.74
CA GLY A 50 -12.59 10.23 -4.89
C GLY A 50 -13.09 10.99 -3.66
N PHE A 51 -12.21 11.27 -2.69
CA PHE A 51 -12.49 12.13 -1.54
C PHE A 51 -11.23 12.89 -1.07
N PRO A 52 -11.37 14.04 -0.38
CA PRO A 52 -10.24 14.76 0.21
C PRO A 52 -9.51 13.92 1.26
N PHE A 53 -8.19 14.07 1.37
CA PHE A 53 -7.41 13.30 2.34
C PHE A 53 -7.94 13.48 3.78
N SER A 54 -8.24 12.35 4.42
CA SER A 54 -8.78 12.25 5.77
C SER A 54 -8.66 10.80 6.23
N GLY A 55 -8.18 10.58 7.45
CA GLY A 55 -8.09 9.26 8.06
C GLY A 55 -9.44 8.53 8.09
N ALA A 56 -10.49 9.20 8.54
CA ALA A 56 -11.83 8.62 8.62
C ALA A 56 -12.39 8.19 7.24
N SER A 57 -12.18 8.99 6.21
CA SER A 57 -12.64 8.65 4.85
C SER A 57 -11.82 7.50 4.24
N LEU A 58 -10.52 7.45 4.52
CA LEU A 58 -9.64 6.37 4.11
C LEU A 58 -10.01 5.04 4.79
N GLU A 59 -10.31 5.06 6.08
CA GLU A 59 -10.82 3.88 6.80
C GLU A 59 -12.10 3.35 6.16
N ILE A 60 -13.08 4.22 5.87
CA ILE A 60 -14.32 3.83 5.19
C ILE A 60 -14.03 3.23 3.82
N TRP A 61 -13.10 3.82 3.06
CA TRP A 61 -12.72 3.34 1.73
C TRP A 61 -12.10 1.94 1.78
N LEU A 62 -11.25 1.66 2.78
CA LEU A 62 -10.65 0.36 3.03
C LEU A 62 -11.69 -0.68 3.46
N ARG A 63 -12.54 -0.36 4.45
CA ARG A 63 -13.57 -1.27 4.97
C ARG A 63 -14.63 -1.66 3.94
N ARG A 64 -14.86 -0.85 2.91
CA ARG A 64 -15.75 -1.20 1.79
C ARG A 64 -15.16 -2.26 0.86
N ARG A 65 -13.83 -2.43 0.86
CA ARG A 65 -13.10 -3.33 -0.04
C ARG A 65 -12.57 -4.57 0.65
N ILE A 66 -12.24 -4.44 1.93
CA ILE A 66 -11.68 -5.49 2.76
C ILE A 66 -12.76 -5.98 3.72
N THR A 67 -13.26 -7.19 3.48
CA THR A 67 -14.33 -7.83 4.25
C THR A 67 -13.81 -8.77 5.33
N ASP A 68 -12.62 -9.34 5.16
CA ASP A 68 -12.00 -10.26 6.12
C ASP A 68 -10.47 -10.29 5.99
N PHE A 69 -9.81 -10.82 7.01
CA PHE A 69 -8.38 -11.05 7.05
C PHE A 69 -8.08 -12.51 7.44
N LYS A 70 -7.12 -13.12 6.76
CA LYS A 70 -6.65 -14.47 7.06
C LYS A 70 -5.13 -14.52 7.14
N ILE A 71 -4.61 -15.43 7.95
CA ILE A 71 -3.17 -15.72 8.03
C ILE A 71 -2.86 -16.96 7.20
N GLY A 72 -1.79 -16.89 6.42
CA GLY A 72 -1.39 -17.97 5.51
C GLY A 72 -2.16 -17.93 4.19
N ALA A 73 -1.63 -18.65 3.20
CA ALA A 73 -1.96 -18.62 1.76
C ALA A 73 -1.23 -17.57 0.90
N SER A 74 -0.62 -16.52 1.47
CA SER A 74 0.43 -15.81 0.73
C SER A 74 1.69 -16.69 0.70
N SER A 75 2.34 -16.82 -0.45
CA SER A 75 3.66 -17.47 -0.51
C SER A 75 4.62 -16.72 0.42
N GLU A 76 5.68 -17.37 0.92
CA GLU A 76 6.70 -16.72 1.76
C GLU A 76 7.25 -15.40 1.15
N PHE A 77 7.15 -15.25 -0.16
CA PHE A 77 7.57 -14.08 -0.95
C PHE A 77 6.66 -12.84 -0.86
N TYR A 78 5.37 -12.99 -0.52
CA TYR A 78 4.43 -11.86 -0.47
C TYR A 78 3.97 -11.57 0.96
N ILE A 79 4.01 -10.30 1.35
CA ILE A 79 3.57 -9.85 2.67
C ILE A 79 2.04 -9.92 2.81
N ALA A 80 1.33 -9.60 1.74
CA ALA A 80 -0.12 -9.69 1.66
C ALA A 80 -0.55 -10.08 0.25
N ASN A 81 -1.79 -10.54 0.12
CA ASN A 81 -2.45 -10.75 -1.17
C ASN A 81 -3.96 -10.60 -0.98
N TYR A 82 -4.60 -9.91 -1.91
CA TYR A 82 -6.05 -9.79 -2.00
C TYR A 82 -6.68 -10.92 -2.83
N SER A 83 -7.78 -11.49 -2.32
CA SER A 83 -8.70 -12.29 -3.13
C SER A 83 -10.12 -12.27 -2.56
N ASN A 84 -11.09 -11.87 -3.40
CA ASN A 84 -12.53 -11.89 -3.11
C ASN A 84 -12.93 -11.19 -1.79
N GLY A 85 -12.38 -10.00 -1.54
CA GLY A 85 -12.62 -9.22 -0.32
C GLY A 85 -11.75 -9.61 0.87
N ILE A 86 -10.99 -10.72 0.77
CA ILE A 86 -10.15 -11.22 1.85
C ILE A 86 -8.70 -10.81 1.58
N ILE A 87 -8.05 -10.25 2.59
CA ILE A 87 -6.59 -10.08 2.57
C ILE A 87 -5.94 -11.26 3.30
N TYR A 88 -5.09 -11.98 2.58
CA TYR A 88 -4.26 -13.07 3.08
C TYR A 88 -2.90 -12.51 3.50
N LEU A 89 -2.65 -12.48 4.79
CA LEU A 89 -1.46 -11.88 5.39
C LEU A 89 -0.40 -12.94 5.69
N ASN A 90 0.85 -12.59 5.38
CA ASN A 90 2.01 -13.20 5.99
C ASN A 90 2.16 -12.69 7.43
N ARG A 91 2.63 -13.52 8.37
CA ARG A 91 2.88 -13.08 9.75
C ARG A 91 3.84 -11.90 9.85
N ARG A 92 4.80 -11.80 8.91
CA ARG A 92 5.74 -10.68 8.79
C ARG A 92 5.05 -9.33 8.57
N PHE A 93 3.80 -9.31 8.08
CA PHE A 93 3.02 -8.06 7.97
C PHE A 93 2.99 -7.28 9.28
N PHE A 94 2.84 -7.98 10.40
CA PHE A 94 2.75 -7.32 11.68
C PHE A 94 4.10 -6.86 12.25
N GLU A 95 5.21 -7.27 11.66
CA GLU A 95 6.56 -6.81 12.03
C GLU A 95 6.88 -5.43 11.43
N LEU A 96 6.08 -5.00 10.44
CA LEU A 96 6.26 -3.72 9.74
C LEU A 96 5.75 -2.54 10.58
N SER A 97 6.15 -1.32 10.22
CA SER A 97 5.59 -0.11 10.83
C SER A 97 4.09 0.00 10.56
N LYS A 98 3.35 0.74 11.40
CA LYS A 98 1.92 1.00 11.13
C LYS A 98 1.71 1.69 9.79
N LEU A 99 2.59 2.65 9.45
CA LEU A 99 2.54 3.32 8.16
C LEU A 99 2.68 2.34 6.99
N GLU A 100 3.67 1.44 7.04
CA GLU A 100 3.87 0.46 5.98
C GLU A 100 2.72 -0.55 5.90
N GLN A 101 2.17 -0.96 7.05
CA GLN A 101 0.95 -1.78 7.10
C GLN A 101 -0.21 -1.08 6.36
N VAL A 102 -0.42 0.22 6.58
CA VAL A 102 -1.46 0.99 5.87
C VAL A 102 -1.21 1.03 4.36
N VAL A 103 0.03 1.29 3.92
CA VAL A 103 0.37 1.30 2.49
C VAL A 103 0.02 -0.05 1.84
N ILE A 104 0.33 -1.16 2.52
CA ILE A 104 -0.03 -2.51 2.05
C ILE A 104 -1.55 -2.68 2.01
N LEU A 105 -2.31 -2.25 3.02
CA LEU A 105 -3.76 -2.36 2.99
C LEU A 105 -4.38 -1.55 1.84
N ILE A 106 -3.87 -0.34 1.56
CA ILE A 106 -4.29 0.48 0.42
C ILE A 106 -4.03 -0.23 -0.90
N HIS A 107 -2.82 -0.79 -1.03
CA HIS A 107 -2.39 -1.55 -2.19
C HIS A 107 -3.31 -2.74 -2.44
N GLU A 108 -3.50 -3.61 -1.43
CA GLU A 108 -4.34 -4.80 -1.56
C GLU A 108 -5.82 -4.44 -1.78
N ALA A 109 -6.31 -3.37 -1.15
CA ALA A 109 -7.67 -2.90 -1.40
C ALA A 109 -7.86 -2.43 -2.84
N ARG A 110 -6.84 -1.87 -3.50
CA ARG A 110 -6.97 -1.44 -4.90
C ARG A 110 -7.23 -2.61 -5.85
N HIS A 111 -6.70 -3.79 -5.56
CA HIS A 111 -7.00 -5.03 -6.30
C HIS A 111 -8.48 -5.43 -6.27
N ALA A 112 -9.26 -4.90 -5.32
CA ALA A 112 -10.71 -5.12 -5.23
C ALA A 112 -11.52 -4.35 -6.30
N ASP A 113 -10.93 -3.33 -6.93
CA ASP A 113 -11.66 -2.44 -7.85
C ASP A 113 -11.82 -3.02 -9.26
N GLY A 114 -11.12 -4.11 -9.60
CA GLY A 114 -11.17 -4.70 -10.93
C GLY A 114 -9.94 -5.55 -11.28
N ALA A 115 -10.09 -6.44 -12.28
CA ALA A 115 -9.00 -7.30 -12.75
C ALA A 115 -7.90 -6.51 -13.48
N GLU A 116 -8.23 -5.32 -13.99
CA GLU A 116 -7.32 -4.39 -14.63
C GLU A 116 -6.35 -3.70 -13.65
N PHE A 117 -6.54 -3.85 -12.33
CA PHE A 117 -5.65 -3.30 -11.32
C PHE A 117 -4.65 -4.34 -10.79
N GLN A 118 -4.66 -5.55 -11.33
CA GLN A 118 -3.66 -6.57 -11.04
C GLN A 118 -2.29 -6.17 -11.60
N HIS A 119 -1.22 -6.66 -10.97
CA HIS A 119 0.13 -6.40 -11.43
C HIS A 119 0.42 -7.03 -12.80
N ILE A 120 1.24 -6.33 -13.55
CA ILE A 120 1.94 -6.86 -14.72
C ILE A 120 3.36 -7.30 -14.33
N GLN A 121 3.99 -8.04 -15.24
CA GLN A 121 5.39 -8.40 -15.08
C GLN A 121 6.29 -7.17 -15.16
N CYS A 122 7.23 -7.05 -14.23
CA CYS A 122 8.27 -6.05 -14.33
C CYS A 122 9.21 -6.37 -15.53
N PRO A 123 9.81 -5.35 -16.18
CA PRO A 123 10.72 -5.52 -17.30
C PRO A 123 11.90 -6.43 -16.96
N SER A 124 12.48 -7.06 -17.97
CA SER A 124 13.63 -7.97 -17.81
C SER A 124 14.89 -7.30 -17.27
N ASP A 125 14.98 -5.97 -17.33
CA ASP A 125 16.08 -5.14 -16.88
C ASP A 125 15.66 -4.18 -15.75
N PHE A 126 14.60 -4.51 -15.00
CA PHE A 126 14.06 -3.66 -13.94
C PHE A 126 15.13 -3.31 -12.89
N PRO A 127 15.60 -2.04 -12.82
CA PRO A 127 16.84 -1.72 -12.14
C PRO A 127 16.65 -1.34 -10.66
N TYR A 128 15.42 -1.41 -10.15
CA TYR A 128 15.07 -0.86 -8.85
C TYR A 128 14.82 -1.97 -7.81
N LEU A 129 15.25 -1.70 -6.57
CA LEU A 129 15.03 -2.60 -5.44
C LEU A 129 13.62 -2.46 -4.87
N SER A 130 13.18 -3.50 -4.18
CA SER A 130 12.03 -3.45 -3.28
C SER A 130 12.50 -3.00 -1.90
N THR A 131 11.95 -1.92 -1.33
CA THR A 131 12.27 -1.55 0.06
C THR A 131 11.89 -2.64 1.06
N ARG A 132 10.87 -3.45 0.74
CA ARG A 132 10.34 -4.54 1.58
C ARG A 132 11.12 -5.85 1.44
N SER A 133 11.82 -6.02 0.32
CA SER A 133 12.64 -7.20 0.04
C SER A 133 13.77 -6.85 -0.93
N PRO A 134 14.83 -6.17 -0.45
CA PRO A 134 15.88 -5.62 -1.33
C PRO A 134 16.65 -6.67 -2.14
N GLU A 135 16.70 -7.91 -1.64
CA GLU A 135 17.40 -9.02 -2.27
C GLU A 135 16.55 -9.75 -3.32
N THR A 136 15.25 -9.44 -3.43
CA THR A 136 14.37 -10.05 -4.43
C THR A 136 14.63 -9.43 -5.80
N ARG A 137 14.91 -10.28 -6.79
CA ARG A 137 14.98 -9.89 -8.20
C ARG A 137 13.57 -9.72 -8.74
N LEU A 138 13.14 -8.47 -8.94
CA LEU A 138 11.79 -8.15 -9.40
C LEU A 138 11.58 -8.38 -10.90
N GLU A 139 12.66 -8.50 -11.68
CA GLU A 139 12.62 -8.79 -13.13
C GLU A 139 11.71 -9.99 -13.45
N GLY A 140 10.72 -9.80 -14.32
CA GLY A 140 9.76 -10.84 -14.71
C GLY A 140 8.73 -11.23 -13.63
N MET A 141 8.79 -10.67 -12.43
CA MET A 141 7.77 -10.87 -11.40
C MET A 141 6.55 -10.00 -11.65
N ALA A 142 5.34 -10.51 -11.35
CA ALA A 142 4.10 -9.73 -11.36
C ALA A 142 4.07 -8.75 -10.16
N ALA A 143 4.87 -7.68 -10.25
CA ALA A 143 5.14 -6.75 -9.16
C ALA A 143 5.25 -5.29 -9.64
N CYS A 144 4.80 -5.00 -10.86
CA CYS A 144 4.75 -3.66 -11.44
C CYS A 144 3.31 -3.33 -11.89
N ASP A 145 3.00 -2.05 -12.00
CA ASP A 145 1.74 -1.57 -12.57
C ASP A 145 2.02 -0.87 -13.92
N ASP A 146 1.20 -1.14 -14.93
CA ASP A 146 1.19 -0.40 -16.21
C ASP A 146 0.41 0.92 -16.13
N ARG A 147 -0.21 1.19 -14.97
CA ARG A 147 -1.15 2.29 -14.77
C ARG A 147 -0.78 3.15 -13.59
N LYS A 148 -0.95 4.46 -13.75
CA LYS A 148 -0.75 5.43 -12.67
C LYS A 148 -1.82 5.34 -11.57
N ASP A 149 -2.97 4.76 -11.88
CA ASP A 149 -4.07 4.51 -10.96
C ASP A 149 -4.13 3.04 -10.50
N GLY A 150 -3.03 2.29 -10.66
CA GLY A 150 -2.83 0.97 -10.08
C GLY A 150 -2.56 1.01 -8.57
N ALA A 151 -2.29 -0.15 -7.98
CA ALA A 151 -2.06 -0.32 -6.55
C ALA A 151 -0.89 0.53 -6.04
N TYR A 152 0.23 0.58 -6.76
CA TYR A 152 1.37 1.41 -6.41
C TYR A 152 1.08 2.92 -6.56
N GLY A 153 0.22 3.30 -7.50
CA GLY A 153 -0.24 4.69 -7.65
C GLY A 153 -1.01 5.21 -6.44
N PHE A 154 -1.86 4.36 -5.86
CA PHE A 154 -2.62 4.68 -4.65
C PHE A 154 -1.71 4.75 -3.41
N GLY A 155 -0.76 3.82 -3.28
CA GLY A 155 0.25 3.85 -2.23
C GLY A 155 1.10 5.13 -2.27
N ALA A 156 1.60 5.50 -3.46
CA ALA A 156 2.37 6.73 -3.66
C ALA A 156 1.54 8.00 -3.35
N ALA A 157 0.28 8.05 -3.76
CA ALA A 157 -0.58 9.20 -3.48
C ALA A 157 -0.85 9.37 -1.99
N PHE A 158 -1.10 8.28 -1.26
CA PHE A 158 -1.23 8.32 0.20
C PHE A 158 0.05 8.80 0.88
N LEU A 159 1.22 8.27 0.49
CA LEU A 159 2.51 8.67 1.07
C LEU A 159 2.86 10.13 0.79
N PHE A 160 2.43 10.66 -0.36
CA PHE A 160 2.54 12.09 -0.64
C PHE A 160 1.75 12.93 0.35
N GLU A 161 0.54 12.52 0.74
CA GLU A 161 -0.27 13.22 1.75
C GLU A 161 0.39 13.15 3.13
N ILE A 162 0.88 11.97 3.53
CA ILE A 162 1.64 11.78 4.78
C ILE A 162 2.82 12.75 4.84
N TYR A 163 3.62 12.83 3.77
CA TYR A 163 4.73 13.76 3.68
C TYR A 163 4.27 15.23 3.73
N SER A 164 3.24 15.57 2.94
CA SER A 164 2.78 16.95 2.75
C SER A 164 2.20 17.57 4.01
N PHE A 165 1.56 16.77 4.86
CA PHE A 165 0.98 17.21 6.13
C PHE A 165 1.89 16.95 7.33
N GLY A 166 3.09 16.41 7.14
CA GLY A 166 4.02 16.10 8.22
C GLY A 166 3.47 15.04 9.20
N LEU A 167 2.70 14.07 8.70
CA LEU A 167 2.04 13.04 9.52
C LEU A 167 2.96 11.85 9.81
N PHE A 168 4.17 12.14 10.24
CA PHE A 168 5.22 11.16 10.52
C PHE A 168 6.14 11.70 11.63
N ASP A 169 6.76 10.80 12.40
CA ASP A 169 7.73 11.19 13.43
C ASP A 169 9.06 11.60 12.80
N GLU A 170 9.86 12.46 13.45
CA GLU A 170 11.14 12.98 12.90
C GLU A 170 12.09 11.88 12.38
N ASN A 171 12.07 10.69 12.99
CA ASN A 171 12.91 9.56 12.60
C ASN A 171 12.38 8.75 11.40
N THR A 172 11.14 8.99 10.95
CA THR A 172 10.43 8.18 9.94
C THR A 172 10.33 8.87 8.58
N MET A 173 10.83 10.11 8.42
CA MET A 173 10.83 10.82 7.13
C MET A 173 11.51 10.01 6.01
N LYS A 174 12.65 9.37 6.32
CA LYS A 174 13.38 8.53 5.35
C LYS A 174 12.57 7.31 4.94
N GLU A 175 11.78 6.76 5.85
CA GLU A 175 10.88 5.64 5.58
C GLU A 175 9.77 6.07 4.61
N VAL A 176 9.11 7.20 4.88
CA VAL A 176 8.06 7.77 4.00
C VAL A 176 8.60 7.97 2.59
N LEU A 177 9.74 8.65 2.44
CA LEU A 177 10.36 8.91 1.14
C LEU A 177 10.86 7.63 0.46
N GLY A 178 11.41 6.69 1.23
CA GLY A 178 11.86 5.39 0.72
C GLY A 178 10.70 4.59 0.16
N MET A 179 9.59 4.49 0.90
CA MET A 179 8.37 3.85 0.43
C MET A 179 7.80 4.57 -0.78
N TYR A 180 7.67 5.90 -0.75
CA TYR A 180 7.12 6.67 -1.87
C TYR A 180 7.91 6.40 -3.15
N ASN A 181 9.25 6.42 -3.07
CA ASN A 181 10.11 6.09 -4.19
C ASN A 181 9.94 4.63 -4.65
N SER A 182 9.83 3.67 -3.72
CA SER A 182 9.57 2.27 -4.08
C SER A 182 8.20 2.05 -4.75
N GLU A 183 7.19 2.85 -4.43
CA GLU A 183 5.88 2.75 -5.08
C GLU A 183 5.95 3.34 -6.50
N ILE A 184 6.49 4.56 -6.68
CA ILE A 184 6.50 5.21 -7.99
C ILE A 184 7.36 4.48 -9.04
N VAL A 185 8.48 3.86 -8.64
CA VAL A 185 9.37 3.16 -9.59
C VAL A 185 8.76 1.88 -10.16
N ARG A 186 7.73 1.35 -9.50
CA ARG A 186 7.00 0.16 -9.97
C ARG A 186 5.85 0.50 -10.90
N ILE A 187 5.58 1.78 -11.13
CA ILE A 187 4.62 2.24 -12.14
C ILE A 187 5.37 2.39 -13.46
N ILE A 188 5.39 1.32 -14.26
CA ILE A 188 6.03 1.32 -15.57
C ILE A 188 4.98 1.77 -16.59
N LYS A 189 5.14 2.95 -17.18
CA LYS A 189 4.29 3.28 -18.33
C LYS A 189 4.66 2.30 -19.44
N GLU A 190 3.72 1.48 -19.89
CA GLU A 190 3.86 0.85 -21.20
C GLU A 190 4.06 1.97 -22.24
N THR A 191 5.27 2.09 -22.78
CA THR A 191 5.43 2.60 -24.13
C THR A 191 4.76 1.57 -25.02
N LYS A 192 3.51 1.86 -25.41
CA LYS A 192 2.93 1.22 -26.58
C LYS A 192 3.76 1.70 -27.77
N ASP A 193 4.72 0.89 -28.16
CA ASP A 193 5.36 0.96 -29.49
C ASP A 193 4.33 0.59 -30.57
#